data_AF-A0A914C0R1-F1
#
_entry.id   AF-A0A914C0R1-F1
#
_cell.length_a   1.000
_cell.length_b   1.000
_cell.length_c   1.000
_cell.angle_alpha   90.00
_cell.angle_beta   90.00
_cell.angle_gamma   90.00
#
_symmetry.space_group_name_H-M   'P 1'
#
loop_
_entity.id
_entity.type
_entity.pdbx_description
1 polymer ?
#
loop_
_entity_poly.entity_id
_entity_poly.type
_entity_poly.pdbx_seq_one_letter_code
_entity_poly.pdbx_strand_id
1 'polypeptide(L)'
;MTSDKCTVCQDALESSPVTTDCNHSFHKECFVDYLENARRINEYRWHDTDDELRSQLDMNVNCPVCRKPIDEEKYAELEKEVNEKLKST
;
A
#
# COMPACT_ATOMS: atom_id res chain seq x y z
N MET A 1 5.86 -16.81 11.11
CA MET A 1 4.65 -17.38 10.48
C MET A 1 4.43 -16.58 9.21
N THR A 2 4.91 -17.06 8.07
CA THR A 2 4.55 -16.47 6.76
C THR A 2 3.10 -16.85 6.51
N SER A 3 2.21 -15.86 6.45
CA SER A 3 0.79 -16.08 6.20
C SER A 3 0.63 -16.41 4.72
N ASP A 4 0.09 -17.59 4.38
CA ASP A 4 -0.19 -17.99 2.98
C ASP A 4 -1.39 -17.24 2.36
N LYS A 5 -1.86 -16.19 3.04
CA LYS A 5 -3.02 -15.38 2.67
C LYS A 5 -2.66 -13.91 2.60
N CYS A 6 -3.16 -13.24 1.58
CA CYS A 6 -3.12 -11.80 1.47
C CYS A 6 -4.01 -11.18 2.55
N THR A 7 -3.47 -10.32 3.41
CA THR A 7 -4.25 -9.74 4.51
C THR A 7 -5.22 -8.66 4.07
N VAL A 8 -5.18 -8.25 2.80
CA VAL A 8 -6.09 -7.24 2.22
C VAL A 8 -7.41 -7.91 1.80
N CYS A 9 -7.35 -8.98 0.99
CA CYS A 9 -8.54 -9.69 0.50
C CYS A 9 -8.86 -11.00 1.24
N GLN A 10 -7.94 -11.50 2.07
CA GLN A 10 -8.03 -12.78 2.82
C GLN A 10 -7.95 -14.04 1.96
N ASP A 11 -7.73 -13.92 0.66
CA ASP A 11 -7.49 -15.03 -0.25
C ASP A 11 -6.05 -15.55 -0.22
N ALA A 12 -5.84 -16.76 -0.73
CA ALA A 12 -4.52 -17.37 -0.85
C ALA A 12 -3.60 -16.53 -1.75
N LEU A 13 -2.33 -16.40 -1.37
CA LEU A 13 -1.33 -15.72 -2.20
C LEU A 13 -1.06 -16.51 -3.49
N GLU A 14 -0.90 -15.78 -4.59
CA GLU A 14 -0.47 -16.37 -5.87
C GLU A 14 1.02 -16.75 -5.85
N SER A 15 1.49 -17.39 -6.92
CA SER A 15 2.88 -17.82 -7.08
C SER A 15 3.91 -16.67 -7.15
N SER A 16 3.49 -15.42 -7.35
CA SER A 16 4.38 -14.25 -7.39
C SER A 16 3.84 -13.05 -6.59
N PRO A 17 3.73 -13.16 -5.25
CA PRO A 17 3.24 -12.06 -4.43
C PRO A 17 4.30 -10.96 -4.31
N VAL A 18 3.86 -9.73 -4.05
CA VAL A 18 4.79 -8.69 -3.59
C VAL A 18 5.13 -8.94 -2.14
N THR A 19 6.41 -8.92 -1.79
CA THR A 19 6.88 -9.04 -0.41
C THR A 19 7.58 -7.76 0.00
N THR A 20 7.07 -7.14 1.06
CA THR A 20 7.60 -5.90 1.61
C THR A 20 8.88 -6.13 2.42
N ASP A 21 9.67 -5.08 2.67
CA ASP A 21 10.89 -5.18 3.51
C ASP A 21 10.60 -5.56 4.96
N CYS A 22 9.36 -5.38 5.39
CA CYS A 22 8.88 -5.89 6.67
C CYS A 22 8.44 -7.36 6.64
N ASN A 23 8.70 -8.07 5.53
CA ASN A 23 8.44 -9.49 5.32
C ASN A 23 6.95 -9.87 5.41
N HIS A 24 6.06 -8.99 4.95
CA HIS A 24 4.65 -9.27 4.71
C HIS A 24 4.35 -9.28 3.22
N SER A 25 3.54 -10.25 2.80
CA SER A 25 3.27 -10.53 1.39
C SER A 25 1.80 -10.28 1.04
N PHE A 26 1.58 -9.79 -0.18
CA PHE A 26 0.28 -9.37 -0.70
C PHE A 26 0.14 -9.76 -2.18
N HIS A 27 -1.09 -9.84 -2.69
CA HIS A 27 -1.29 -9.76 -4.14
C HIS A 27 -0.78 -8.42 -4.65
N LYS A 28 -0.22 -8.42 -5.87
CA LYS A 28 0.29 -7.20 -6.51
C LYS A 28 -0.80 -6.12 -6.59
N GLU A 29 -1.97 -6.50 -7.10
CA GLU A 29 -3.12 -5.60 -7.27
C GLU A 29 -3.62 -5.06 -5.93
N CYS A 30 -3.86 -5.95 -4.96
CA CYS A 30 -4.29 -5.54 -3.61
C CYS A 30 -3.29 -4.60 -2.93
N PHE A 31 -1.99 -4.78 -3.19
CA PHE A 31 -0.97 -3.89 -2.63
C PHE A 31 -0.99 -2.52 -3.29
N VAL A 32 -1.07 -2.44 -4.62
CA VAL A 32 -1.17 -1.17 -5.36
C VAL A 32 -2.43 -0.40 -4.95
N ASP A 33 -3.60 -1.06 -4.93
CA ASP A 33 -4.85 -0.46 -4.48
C ASP A 33 -4.74 0.09 -3.05
N TYR A 34 -4.05 -0.64 -2.17
CA TYR A 34 -3.80 -0.20 -0.81
C TYR A 34 -2.94 1.07 -0.76
N LEU A 35 -1.85 1.13 -1.53
CA LEU A 35 -0.98 2.32 -1.58
C LEU A 35 -1.77 3.54 -2.07
N GLU A 36 -2.53 3.41 -3.16
CA GLU A 36 -3.35 4.50 -3.69
C GLU A 36 -4.38 4.99 -2.68
N ASN A 37 -5.08 4.06 -2.02
CA ASN A 37 -6.09 4.41 -1.02
C ASN A 37 -5.46 5.07 0.23
N ALA A 38 -4.29 4.60 0.67
CA ALA A 38 -3.56 5.22 1.78
C ALA A 38 -3.16 6.67 1.46
N ARG A 39 -2.69 6.94 0.24
CA ARG A 39 -2.39 8.30 -0.24
C ARG A 39 -3.63 9.18 -0.23
N ARG A 40 -4.76 8.69 -0.75
CA ARG A 40 -6.05 9.43 -0.74
C ARG A 40 -6.52 9.75 0.68
N ILE A 41 -6.40 8.81 1.61
CA ILE A 41 -6.74 9.03 3.02
C ILE A 41 -5.83 10.10 3.63
N ASN A 42 -4.53 10.06 3.34
CA ASN A 42 -3.59 11.05 3.84
C ASN A 42 -3.90 12.45 3.29
N GLU A 43 -4.19 12.56 1.98
CA GLU A 43 -4.63 13.81 1.35
C GLU A 43 -5.91 14.37 2.02
N TYR A 44 -6.92 13.52 2.24
CA TYR A 44 -8.14 13.92 2.93
C TYR A 44 -7.86 14.42 4.36
N ARG A 45 -7.05 13.68 5.13
CA ARG A 45 -6.64 14.09 6.49
C ARG A 45 -5.91 15.42 6.49
N TRP A 46 -5.02 15.64 5.53
CA TRP A 46 -4.30 16.91 5.39
C TRP A 46 -5.25 18.10 5.18
N HIS A 47 -6.26 17.93 4.33
CA HIS A 47 -7.25 18.97 4.05
C HIS A 47 -8.19 19.25 5.22
N ASP A 48 -8.60 18.22 5.96
CA ASP A 48 -9.53 18.32 7.10
C ASP A 48 -8.86 18.81 8.40
N THR A 49 -7.53 18.69 8.50
CA THR A 49 -6.77 19.09 9.70
C THR A 49 -6.49 20.59 9.71
N ASP A 50 -6.64 21.22 10.89
CA ASP A 50 -6.24 22.60 11.16
C ASP A 50 -4.76 22.86 10.82
N ASP A 51 -4.46 24.06 10.34
CA ASP A 51 -3.13 24.41 9.84
C ASP A 51 -2.03 24.22 10.89
N GLU A 52 -2.32 24.55 12.16
CA GLU A 52 -1.39 24.39 13.29
C GLU A 52 -1.05 22.92 13.58
N LEU A 53 -1.95 21.99 13.22
CA LEU A 53 -1.81 20.56 13.46
C LEU A 53 -1.29 19.78 12.25
N ARG A 54 -1.32 20.35 11.03
CA ARG A 54 -0.88 19.67 9.79
C ARG A 54 0.54 19.15 9.86
N SER A 55 1.45 19.92 10.47
CA SER A 55 2.87 19.55 10.61
C SER A 55 3.11 18.31 11.48
N GLN A 56 2.10 17.89 12.27
CA GLN A 56 2.19 16.73 13.17
C GLN A 56 1.60 15.45 12.55
N LEU A 57 1.01 15.54 11.36
CA LEU A 57 0.44 14.38 10.68
C LEU A 57 1.55 13.47 10.15
N ASP A 58 1.50 12.19 10.54
CA ASP A 58 2.23 11.14 9.83
C ASP A 58 1.55 10.90 8.47
N MET A 59 2.21 11.36 7.42
CA MET A 59 1.77 11.27 6.02
C MET A 59 2.38 10.07 5.29
N ASN A 60 3.15 9.23 5.99
CA ASN A 60 3.73 8.04 5.40
C ASN A 60 2.66 6.98 5.11
N VAL A 61 2.85 6.25 4.02
CA VAL A 61 2.14 4.99 3.79
C VAL A 61 2.83 3.89 4.58
N ASN A 62 2.07 3.17 5.39
CA ASN A 62 2.58 2.19 6.33
C ASN A 62 2.06 0.79 5.98
N CYS A 63 2.81 -0.26 6.31
CA CYS A 63 2.37 -1.64 6.12
C CYS A 63 1.05 -1.90 6.89
N PRO A 64 0.02 -2.51 6.27
CA PRO A 64 -1.25 -2.77 6.95
C PRO A 64 -1.14 -3.82 8.05
N VAL A 65 -0.05 -4.62 8.07
CA VAL A 65 0.15 -5.69 9.06
C VAL A 65 0.95 -5.20 10.27
N CYS A 66 2.06 -4.50 10.05
CA CYS A 66 3.00 -4.15 11.13
C CYS A 66 3.29 -2.66 11.27
N ARG A 67 2.61 -1.80 10.48
CA ARG A 67 2.75 -0.34 10.50
C ARG A 67 4.13 0.23 10.21
N LYS A 68 5.11 -0.59 9.79
CA LYS A 68 6.40 -0.08 9.30
C LYS A 68 6.20 0.74 8.02
N PRO A 69 6.94 1.84 7.83
CA PRO A 69 6.83 2.65 6.63
C PRO A 69 7.16 1.84 5.38
N ILE A 70 6.42 2.09 4.31
CA ILE A 70 6.66 1.54 2.99
C ILE A 70 7.48 2.56 2.19
N ASP A 71 8.58 2.09 1.61
CA ASP A 71 9.33 2.87 0.63
C ASP A 71 8.59 2.82 -0.71
N GLU A 72 7.81 3.86 -1.00
CA GLU A 72 6.96 3.91 -2.18
C GLU A 72 7.75 3.98 -3.49
N GLU A 73 8.96 4.56 -3.49
CA GLU A 73 9.81 4.66 -4.68
C GLU A 73 10.20 3.26 -5.19
N LYS A 74 10.42 2.33 -4.26
CA LYS A 74 10.74 0.93 -4.57
C LYS A 74 9.61 0.21 -5.31
N TYR A 75 8.36 0.61 -5.10
CA TYR A 75 7.19 -0.05 -5.68
C TYR A 75 6.60 0.71 -6.88
N ALA A 76 7.19 1.83 -7.30
CA ALA A 76 6.70 2.63 -8.41
C ALA A 76 6.60 1.84 -9.74
N GLU A 77 7.55 0.95 -10.02
CA GLU A 77 7.51 0.10 -11.22
C GLU A 77 6.40 -0.96 -11.14
N LEU A 78 6.10 -1.47 -9.95
CA LEU A 78 4.99 -2.39 -9.72
C LEU A 78 3.64 -1.69 -9.94
N GLU A 79 3.49 -0.47 -9.43
CA GLU A 79 2.29 0.36 -9.65
C GLU A 79 2.05 0.59 -11.15
N LYS A 80 3.11 0.87 -11.93
CA LYS A 80 3.02 0.99 -13.40
C LYS A 80 2.57 -0.32 -14.04
N GLU A 81 3.20 -1.43 -13.70
CA GLU A 81 2.87 -2.77 -14.24
C GLU A 81 1.38 -3.10 -14.04
N VAL A 82 0.87 -2.89 -12.83
CA VAL A 82 -0.54 -3.16 -12.49
C VAL A 82 -1.48 -2.23 -13.25
N ASN A 83 -1.17 -0.93 -13.28
CA ASN A 83 -2.02 0.06 -13.94
C ASN A 83 -2.08 -0.10 -15.47
N GLU A 84 -1.02 -0.57 -16.11
CA GLU A 84 -1.01 -0.87 -17.54
C GLU A 84 -1.86 -2.11 -17.89
N LYS A 85 -1.84 -3.14 -17.04
CA LYS A 85 -2.70 -4.32 -17.20
C LYS A 85 -4.18 -3.97 -17.11
N LEU A 86 -4.55 -3.14 -16.13
CA LEU A 86 -5.94 -2.70 -15.95
C LEU A 86 -6.47 -1.88 -17.14
N LYS A 87 -5.62 -1.09 -17.79
CA LYS A 87 -5.99 -0.32 -19.01
C LYS A 87 -6.15 -1.19 -20.26
N SER A 88 -5.65 -2.41 -20.23
CA SER A 88 -5.66 -3.33 -21.37
C SER A 88 -6.84 -4.33 -21.32
N THR A 89 -7.69 -4.22 -20.29
CA THR A 89 -8.87 -5.08 -20.03
C THR A 89 -10.15 -4.28 -20.24
#